data_AF-A0A151TFZ1-F1
#
_entry.id   AF-A0A151TFZ1-F1
#
_cell.length_a   1.000
_cell.length_b   1.000
_cell.length_c   1.000
_cell.angle_alpha   90.00
_cell.angle_beta   90.00
_cell.angle_gamma   90.00
#
_symmetry.space_group_name_H-M   'P 1'
#
loop_
_entity.id
_entity.type
_entity.pdbx_description
1 polymer ?
#
loop_
_entity_poly.entity_id
_entity_poly.type
_entity_poly.pdbx_seq_one_letter_code
_entity_poly.pdbx_strand_id
1 'polypeptide(L)'
;MRRGSISVTEYGKKFRTICDQLAVIGAPIANDDKVHWFLRGLGPSYANFSTGQLDQVPLPRFTDILCKVESHAIFQASLEEPTPS
;
A
#
# COMPACT_ATOMS: atom_id res chain seq x y z
N MET A 1 -0.17 7.70 8.77
CA MET A 1 1.19 7.12 8.62
C MET A 1 1.68 7.40 7.21
N ARG A 2 2.99 7.60 6.99
CA ARG A 2 3.57 7.71 5.64
C ARG A 2 4.72 6.70 5.53
N ARG A 3 4.94 6.15 4.32
CA ARG A 3 6.05 5.23 4.03
C ARG A 3 7.41 5.90 4.24
N GLY A 4 7.59 7.11 3.70
CA GLY A 4 8.90 7.77 3.74
C GLY A 4 9.95 6.95 2.99
N SER A 5 11.05 6.61 3.66
CA SER A 5 12.18 5.86 3.09
C SER A 5 12.09 4.33 3.24
N ILE A 6 11.09 3.80 3.96
CA ILE A 6 10.98 2.34 4.17
C ILE A 6 10.39 1.63 2.94
N SER A 7 10.61 0.33 2.82
CA SER A 7 10.05 -0.46 1.72
C SER A 7 8.52 -0.54 1.79
N VAL A 8 7.87 -0.82 0.65
CA VAL A 8 6.41 -0.98 0.60
C VAL A 8 5.92 -2.11 1.49
N THR A 9 6.67 -3.21 1.57
CA THR A 9 6.39 -4.35 2.44
C THR A 9 6.47 -3.97 3.91
N GLU A 10 7.51 -3.23 4.32
CA GLU A 10 7.65 -2.80 5.72
C GLU A 10 6.53 -1.82 6.11
N TYR A 11 6.19 -0.90 5.20
CA TYR A 11 5.07 0.01 5.39
C TYR A 11 3.73 -0.73 5.50
N GLY A 12 3.47 -1.70 4.62
CA GLY A 12 2.29 -2.57 4.65
C GLY A 12 2.15 -3.32 5.97
N LYS A 13 3.24 -3.92 6.45
CA LYS A 13 3.27 -4.62 7.75
C LYS A 13 2.92 -3.68 8.90
N LYS A 14 3.58 -2.52 8.99
CA LYS A 14 3.32 -1.54 10.07
C LYS A 14 1.88 -1.02 10.03
N PHE A 15 1.36 -0.70 8.84
CA PHE A 15 -0.02 -0.25 8.68
C PHE A 15 -1.03 -1.32 9.12
N ARG A 16 -0.79 -2.59 8.75
CA ARG A 16 -1.62 -3.72 9.17
C ARG A 16 -1.61 -3.88 10.68
N THR A 17 -0.45 -3.82 11.33
CA THR A 17 -0.33 -3.90 12.79
C THR A 17 -1.15 -2.81 13.48
N ILE A 18 -1.14 -1.57 12.99
CA ILE A 18 -1.95 -0.48 13.54
C ILE A 18 -3.45 -0.79 13.39
N CYS A 19 -3.87 -1.26 12.20
CA CYS A 19 -5.26 -1.64 11.96
C CYS A 19 -5.72 -2.78 12.89
N ASP A 20 -4.84 -3.77 13.12
CA ASP A 20 -5.11 -4.92 13.98
C ASP A 20 -5.21 -4.48 15.44
N GLN A 21 -4.32 -3.60 15.91
CA GLN A 21 -4.38 -3.01 17.26
C GLN A 21 -5.67 -2.23 17.50
N LEU A 22 -6.11 -1.43 16.51
CA LEU A 22 -7.38 -0.70 16.58
C LEU A 22 -8.59 -1.63 16.62
N ALA A 23 -8.55 -2.73 15.85
CA ALA A 23 -9.60 -3.75 15.90
C ALA A 23 -9.66 -4.43 17.28
N VAL A 24 -8.52 -4.71 17.91
CA VAL A 24 -8.44 -5.34 19.24
C VAL A 24 -9.09 -4.46 20.32
N ILE A 25 -8.96 -3.14 20.25
CA ILE A 25 -9.59 -2.22 21.22
C ILE A 25 -11.06 -1.88 20.87
N GLY A 26 -11.66 -2.58 19.90
CA GLY A 26 -13.06 -2.37 19.51
C GLY A 26 -13.29 -1.21 18.54
N ALA A 27 -12.24 -0.68 17.92
CA ALA A 27 -12.31 0.40 16.93
C ALA A 27 -11.81 -0.06 15.54
N PRO A 28 -12.42 -1.09 14.91
CA PRO A 28 -11.96 -1.58 13.62
C PRO A 28 -12.14 -0.52 12.53
N ILE A 29 -11.11 -0.32 11.71
CA ILE A 29 -11.19 0.55 10.54
C ILE A 29 -11.94 -0.18 9.41
N ALA A 30 -12.86 0.50 8.73
CA ALA A 30 -13.55 0.00 7.54
C ALA A 30 -12.56 -0.29 6.40
N ASN A 31 -12.90 -1.20 5.48
CA ASN A 31 -12.00 -1.53 4.36
C ASN A 31 -11.67 -0.31 3.51
N ASP A 32 -12.68 0.49 3.17
CA ASP A 32 -12.52 1.64 2.27
C ASP A 32 -11.60 2.69 2.87
N ASP A 33 -11.73 2.92 4.18
CA ASP A 33 -10.81 3.76 4.94
C ASP A 33 -9.40 3.17 4.94
N LYS A 34 -9.23 1.87 5.26
CA LYS A 34 -7.90 1.21 5.24
C LYS A 34 -7.22 1.40 3.89
N VAL A 35 -7.95 1.17 2.81
CA VAL A 35 -7.48 1.36 1.43
C VAL A 35 -7.07 2.82 1.19
N HIS A 36 -7.95 3.77 1.50
CA HIS A 36 -7.69 5.19 1.29
C HIS A 36 -6.45 5.67 2.06
N TRP A 37 -6.39 5.39 3.37
CA TRP A 37 -5.29 5.79 4.24
C TRP A 37 -3.98 5.11 3.86
N PHE A 38 -4.03 3.84 3.45
CA PHE A 38 -2.85 3.10 3.02
C PHE A 38 -2.25 3.71 1.75
N LEU A 39 -3.07 3.86 0.70
CA LEU A 39 -2.66 4.39 -0.60
C LEU A 39 -2.12 5.82 -0.46
N ARG A 40 -2.81 6.67 0.30
CA ARG A 40 -2.37 8.04 0.59
C ARG A 40 -0.99 8.10 1.25
N GLY A 41 -0.64 7.09 2.06
CA GLY A 41 0.64 7.04 2.76
C GLY A 41 1.80 6.44 1.95
N LEU A 42 1.56 5.83 0.78
CA LEU A 42 2.62 5.28 -0.09
C LEU A 42 3.55 6.36 -0.65
N GLY A 43 3.01 7.56 -0.85
CA GLY A 43 3.73 8.72 -1.36
C GLY A 43 3.58 8.94 -2.87
N PRO A 44 4.13 10.05 -3.40
CA PRO A 44 3.90 10.49 -4.78
C PRO A 44 4.36 9.50 -5.85
N SER A 45 5.39 8.69 -5.57
CA SER A 45 5.90 7.68 -6.52
C SER A 45 4.87 6.60 -6.85
N TYR A 46 3.86 6.40 -5.99
CA TYR A 46 2.77 5.45 -6.18
C TYR A 46 1.44 6.14 -6.52
N ALA A 47 1.45 7.41 -6.96
CA ALA A 47 0.22 8.15 -7.25
C ALA A 47 -0.61 7.46 -8.34
N ASN A 48 -0.01 7.09 -9.47
CA ASN A 48 -0.69 6.40 -10.57
C ASN A 48 -1.26 5.05 -10.14
N PHE A 49 -0.48 4.27 -9.37
CA PHE A 49 -0.94 3.03 -8.78
C PHE A 49 -2.15 3.27 -7.85
N SER A 50 -2.08 4.29 -7.00
CA SER A 50 -3.13 4.63 -6.03
C SER A 50 -4.43 5.01 -6.73
N THR A 51 -4.38 5.88 -7.74
CA THR A 51 -5.55 6.22 -8.56
C THR A 51 -6.13 4.97 -9.21
N GLY A 52 -5.29 4.15 -9.85
CA GLY A 52 -5.74 2.92 -10.50
C GLY A 52 -6.33 1.86 -9.56
N GLN A 53 -6.01 1.87 -8.26
CA GLN A 53 -6.68 1.02 -7.27
C GLN A 53 -8.01 1.62 -6.78
N LEU A 54 -8.09 2.95 -6.65
CA LEU A 54 -9.32 3.63 -6.22
C LEU A 54 -10.42 3.63 -7.29
N ASP A 55 -10.04 3.60 -8.57
CA ASP A 55 -10.98 3.54 -9.70
C ASP A 55 -11.59 2.15 -9.93
N GLN A 56 -11.14 1.12 -9.19
CA GLN A 56 -11.69 -0.24 -9.31
C GLN A 56 -13.05 -0.34 -8.63
N VAL A 57 -14.03 -0.91 -9.33
CA VAL A 57 -15.39 -1.16 -8.81
C VAL A 57 -15.69 -2.67 -8.94
N PRO A 58 -15.91 -3.38 -7.81
CA PRO A 58 -15.89 -2.90 -6.42
C PRO A 58 -14.47 -2.58 -5.93
N LEU A 59 -14.39 -1.74 -4.87
CA LEU A 59 -13.11 -1.35 -4.28
C LEU A 59 -12.36 -2.61 -3.78
N PRO A 60 -11.08 -2.78 -4.15
CA PRO A 60 -10.30 -3.94 -3.75
C PRO A 60 -10.15 -4.00 -2.23
N ARG A 61 -9.96 -5.21 -1.70
CA ARG A 61 -9.70 -5.37 -0.27
C ARG A 61 -8.29 -4.89 0.04
N PHE A 62 -8.08 -4.43 1.27
CA PHE A 62 -6.75 -4.03 1.74
C PHE A 62 -5.67 -5.09 1.50
N THR A 63 -5.99 -6.38 1.67
CA THR A 63 -5.07 -7.49 1.41
C THR A 63 -4.66 -7.59 -0.06
N ASP A 64 -5.59 -7.32 -0.98
CA ASP A 64 -5.33 -7.38 -2.42
C ASP A 64 -4.42 -6.23 -2.84
N ILE A 65 -4.63 -5.04 -2.24
CA ILE A 65 -3.78 -3.88 -2.48
C ILE A 65 -2.35 -4.13 -1.98
N LEU A 66 -2.17 -4.79 -0.84
CA LEU A 66 -0.85 -5.17 -0.35
C LEU A 66 -0.11 -6.05 -1.37
N CYS A 67 -0.75 -7.12 -1.85
CA CYS A 67 -0.15 -7.98 -2.86
C CYS A 67 0.17 -7.19 -4.15
N LYS A 68 -0.75 -6.34 -4.60
CA LYS A 68 -0.56 -5.55 -5.83
C LYS A 68 0.55 -4.52 -5.72
N VAL A 69 0.69 -3.84 -4.58
CA VAL A 69 1.74 -2.83 -4.40
C VAL A 69 3.13 -3.47 -4.28
N GLU A 70 3.21 -4.66 -3.69
CA GLU A 70 4.45 -5.44 -3.66
C GLU A 70 4.86 -5.89 -5.06
N SER A 71 3.92 -6.46 -5.84
CA SER A 71 4.15 -6.80 -7.24
C SER A 71 4.54 -5.58 -8.08
N HIS A 72 3.91 -4.43 -7.85
CA HIS A 72 4.25 -3.19 -8.54
C HIS A 72 5.66 -2.72 -8.21
N ALA A 73 6.09 -2.81 -6.94
CA ALA A 73 7.44 -2.44 -6.54
C ALA A 73 8.49 -3.39 -7.13
N ILE A 74 8.23 -4.69 -7.17
CA ILE A 74 9.10 -5.68 -7.82
C ILE A 74 9.21 -5.39 -9.32
N PHE A 75 8.08 -5.12 -9.98
CA PHE A 75 8.05 -4.76 -11.39
C PHE A 75 8.82 -3.47 -11.68
N GLN A 76 8.64 -2.43 -10.86
CA GLN A 76 9.42 -1.19 -11.00
C GLN A 76 10.92 -1.43 -10.85
N ALA A 77 11.34 -2.19 -9.84
CA ALA A 77 12.75 -2.54 -9.64
C ALA A 77 13.33 -3.35 -10.82
N SER A 78 12.51 -4.20 -11.46
CA SER A 78 12.92 -4.94 -12.66
C SER A 78 13.09 -4.05 -13.89
N LEU A 79 12.42 -2.90 -13.96
CA LEU A 79 12.58 -1.96 -15.08
C LEU A 79 13.84 -1.09 -14.92
N GLU A 80 14.32 -0.93 -13.68
CA GLU A 80 15.51 -0.15 -13.33
C GLU A 80 16.81 -0.95 -13.42
N GLU A 81 16.93 -1.95 -14.31
CA GLU A 81 18.16 -2.75 -14.45
C GLU A 81 19.43 -1.88 -14.46
N PRO A 82 20.48 -2.27 -13.73
CA PRO A 82 21.68 -1.46 -13.57
C PRO A 82 22.36 -1.32 -14.93
N THR A 83 22.52 -0.08 -15.38
CA THR A 83 23.43 0.24 -16.48
C THR A 83 24.82 -0.28 -16.07
N PRO A 84 25.41 -1.27 -16.76
CA PRO A 84 26.77 -1.67 -16.47
C PRO A 84 27.68 -0.48 -16.81
N SER A 85 28.35 0.05 -15.80
CA SER A 85 29.43 1.05 -15.94
C SER A 85 30.72 0.38 -16.41
#